data_AF-A0A3M2RXD3-F1
#
_entry.id   AF-A0A3M2RXD3-F1
#
_cell.length_a   1.000
_cell.length_b   1.000
_cell.length_c   1.000
_cell.angle_alpha   90.00
_cell.angle_beta   90.00
_cell.angle_gamma   90.00
#
_symmetry.space_group_name_H-M   'P 1'
#
loop_
_entity.id
_entity.type
_entity.pdbx_description
1 polymer ?
#
loop_
_entity_poly.entity_id
_entity_poly.type
_entity_poly.pdbx_seq_one_letter_code
_entity_poly.pdbx_strand_id
1 'polypeptide(L)'
;MSASKKRQAEDNPSQPKPKKNKKRKVNAPDDDTLDTELGLNTLFTKMDNQLLADHLAQKLSRFGSDLSAVEISDLTVSANAIQDTTSWQEVRTLDKFPDFLESVSENPEGLKKSPKKKGSPHTLIVAGAGLRAADIVRSMRKFQNKDNTISKLFAKHMKVDEQVSFLQGHRTGIAVGTPARLMDLIDNGALSLENLKRLVVDASHIDQKKRGVMDMKDTMMPLAKFLARKEFKDRYGDEKKPLALLFY
;
A
#
# COMPACT_ATOMS: atom_id res chain seq x y z
N MET A 1 -23.33 -81.01 9.27
CA MET A 1 -22.12 -81.38 8.49
C MET A 1 -22.60 -81.50 7.04
N SER A 2 -22.28 -80.65 6.07
CA SER A 2 -20.97 -80.14 5.67
C SER A 2 -21.20 -78.95 4.72
N ALA A 3 -20.60 -77.80 5.02
CA ALA A 3 -20.71 -76.60 4.19
C ALA A 3 -19.57 -76.55 3.16
N SER A 4 -19.95 -76.23 1.92
CA SER A 4 -19.08 -76.11 0.75
C SER A 4 -18.26 -74.83 0.74
N LYS A 5 -16.93 -74.99 0.65
CA LYS A 5 -15.95 -74.24 -0.17
C LYS A 5 -16.14 -72.71 -0.32
N LYS A 6 -15.26 -71.93 0.33
CA LYS A 6 -14.73 -70.67 -0.22
C LYS A 6 -13.22 -70.58 0.06
N ARG A 7 -12.45 -70.50 -1.03
CA ARG A 7 -11.00 -70.28 -1.04
C ARG A 7 -10.67 -68.89 -0.49
N GLN A 8 -9.66 -68.82 0.37
CA GLN A 8 -9.01 -67.59 0.82
C GLN A 8 -8.33 -66.90 -0.38
N ALA A 9 -8.54 -65.59 -0.50
CA ALA A 9 -7.75 -64.72 -1.38
C ALA A 9 -6.76 -63.96 -0.50
N GLU A 10 -5.50 -63.94 -0.92
CA GLU A 10 -4.37 -63.32 -0.24
C GLU A 10 -4.55 -61.79 -0.12
N ASP A 11 -4.16 -61.27 1.05
CA ASP A 11 -4.07 -59.85 1.36
C ASP A 11 -2.99 -59.20 0.48
N ASN A 12 -3.45 -58.38 -0.47
CA ASN A 12 -2.57 -57.51 -1.26
C ASN A 12 -2.39 -56.20 -0.48
N PRO A 13 -1.17 -55.80 -0.05
CA PRO A 13 -0.97 -54.57 0.68
C PRO A 13 -1.33 -53.37 -0.20
N SER A 14 -2.35 -52.65 0.25
CA SER A 14 -2.90 -51.44 -0.37
C SER A 14 -1.81 -50.39 -0.62
N GLN A 15 -1.54 -50.13 -1.90
CA GLN A 15 -0.73 -48.99 -2.35
C GLN A 15 -1.34 -47.67 -1.83
N PRO A 16 -0.52 -46.72 -1.35
CA PRO A 16 -1.01 -45.43 -0.90
C PRO A 16 -1.55 -44.62 -2.09
N LYS A 17 -2.84 -44.28 -2.03
CA LYS A 17 -3.49 -43.40 -3.01
C LYS A 17 -2.71 -42.07 -3.11
N PRO A 18 -2.38 -41.58 -4.32
CA PRO A 18 -1.69 -40.31 -4.47
C PRO A 18 -2.57 -39.20 -3.91
N LYS A 19 -2.02 -38.42 -2.97
CA LYS A 19 -2.67 -37.21 -2.44
C LYS A 19 -3.03 -36.32 -3.62
N LYS A 20 -4.33 -36.10 -3.83
CA LYS A 20 -4.84 -35.10 -4.79
C LYS A 20 -4.19 -33.77 -4.44
N ASN A 21 -3.28 -33.30 -5.30
CA ASN A 21 -2.77 -31.93 -5.25
C ASN A 21 -3.98 -31.00 -5.25
N LYS A 22 -4.22 -30.33 -4.11
CA LYS A 22 -5.11 -29.17 -4.06
C LYS A 22 -4.58 -28.21 -5.12
N LYS A 23 -5.35 -27.98 -6.18
CA LYS A 23 -5.06 -26.93 -7.17
C LYS A 23 -4.75 -25.66 -6.38
N ARG A 24 -3.48 -25.23 -6.39
CA ARG A 24 -3.06 -23.92 -5.86
C ARG A 24 -4.00 -22.90 -6.50
N LYS A 25 -4.69 -22.08 -5.69
CA LYS A 25 -5.39 -20.92 -6.22
C LYS A 25 -4.33 -20.09 -6.93
N VAL A 26 -4.53 -19.84 -8.22
CA VAL A 26 -3.57 -19.19 -9.13
C VAL A 26 -3.05 -17.83 -8.60
N ASN A 27 -3.72 -17.24 -7.60
CA ASN A 27 -3.46 -15.90 -7.08
C ASN A 27 -3.41 -15.82 -5.54
N ALA A 28 -3.05 -16.90 -4.84
CA ALA A 28 -2.55 -16.75 -3.48
C ALA A 28 -1.10 -16.23 -3.60
N PRO A 29 -0.69 -15.20 -2.82
CA PRO A 29 0.74 -14.90 -2.70
C PRO A 29 1.47 -16.20 -2.37
N ASP A 30 2.58 -16.48 -3.06
CA ASP A 30 3.39 -17.65 -2.71
C ASP A 30 3.79 -17.45 -1.24
N ASP A 31 3.48 -18.44 -0.39
CA ASP A 31 3.66 -18.28 1.07
C ASP A 31 5.13 -17.95 1.40
N ASP A 32 6.04 -18.34 0.51
CA ASP A 32 7.47 -18.09 0.54
C ASP A 32 7.86 -16.60 0.47
N THR A 33 6.99 -15.70 -0.03
CA THR A 33 7.28 -14.25 -0.06
C THR A 33 6.70 -13.50 1.14
N LEU A 34 5.89 -14.15 1.97
CA LEU A 34 5.25 -13.53 3.13
C LEU A 34 6.01 -13.84 4.40
N ASP A 35 6.59 -12.83 5.01
CA ASP A 35 7.14 -12.90 6.36
C ASP A 35 6.04 -12.53 7.36
N THR A 36 5.43 -13.55 7.97
CA THR A 36 4.36 -13.33 8.96
C THR A 36 4.85 -12.84 10.30
N GLU A 37 6.13 -13.05 10.63
CA GLU A 37 6.70 -12.61 11.90
C GLU A 37 6.95 -11.09 11.86
N LEU A 38 7.50 -10.61 10.74
CA LEU A 38 7.70 -9.17 10.50
C LEU A 38 6.45 -8.47 9.96
N GLY A 39 5.44 -9.22 9.52
CA GLY A 39 4.23 -8.66 8.91
C GLY A 39 4.52 -8.01 7.56
N LEU A 40 5.37 -8.63 6.74
CA LEU A 40 5.82 -8.10 5.46
C LEU A 40 5.58 -9.06 4.29
N ASN A 41 5.32 -8.48 3.12
CA ASN A 41 5.39 -9.14 1.82
C ASN A 41 6.69 -8.71 1.13
N THR A 42 7.68 -9.59 1.14
CA THR A 42 9.01 -9.36 0.55
C THR A 42 9.00 -9.24 -0.97
N LEU A 43 7.86 -9.55 -1.63
CA LEU A 43 7.72 -9.38 -3.07
C LEU A 43 7.99 -7.92 -3.50
N PHE A 44 7.56 -6.95 -2.70
CA PHE A 44 7.70 -5.52 -3.00
C PHE A 44 9.15 -5.02 -2.95
N THR A 45 10.10 -5.78 -2.39
CA THR A 45 11.53 -5.42 -2.45
C THR A 45 12.17 -5.75 -3.80
N LYS A 46 11.54 -6.65 -4.57
CA LYS A 46 12.05 -7.19 -5.83
C LYS A 46 11.33 -6.65 -7.06
N MET A 47 10.22 -5.93 -6.87
CA MET A 47 9.45 -5.36 -7.98
C MET A 47 10.02 -4.01 -8.36
N ASP A 48 10.55 -3.92 -9.58
CA ASP A 48 10.83 -2.64 -10.23
C ASP A 48 9.52 -1.92 -10.59
N ASN A 49 9.65 -0.73 -11.18
CA ASN A 49 8.50 0.07 -11.57
C ASN A 49 7.57 -0.61 -12.59
N GLN A 50 8.11 -1.44 -13.49
CA GLN A 50 7.31 -2.19 -14.48
C GLN A 50 6.50 -3.30 -13.80
N LEU A 51 7.15 -4.12 -12.98
CA LEU A 51 6.50 -5.19 -12.23
C LEU A 51 5.48 -4.66 -11.23
N LEU A 52 5.73 -3.50 -10.61
CA LEU A 52 4.75 -2.83 -9.73
C LEU A 52 3.52 -2.36 -10.50
N ALA A 53 3.70 -1.77 -11.68
CA ALA A 53 2.57 -1.33 -12.52
C ALA A 53 1.72 -2.52 -12.96
N ASP A 54 2.35 -3.61 -13.41
CA ASP A 54 1.67 -4.84 -13.81
C ASP A 54 0.93 -5.48 -12.62
N HIS A 55 1.55 -5.51 -11.44
CA HIS A 55 0.92 -6.00 -10.22
C HIS A 55 -0.31 -5.14 -9.84
N LEU A 56 -0.19 -3.81 -9.90
CA LEU A 56 -1.30 -2.90 -9.61
C LEU A 56 -2.45 -3.10 -10.60
N ALA A 57 -2.14 -3.22 -11.90
CA ALA A 57 -3.13 -3.46 -12.96
C ALA A 57 -3.84 -4.82 -12.79
N GLN A 58 -3.11 -5.86 -12.38
CA GLN A 58 -3.68 -7.17 -12.07
C GLN A 58 -4.65 -7.10 -10.89
N LYS A 59 -4.27 -6.41 -9.79
CA LYS A 59 -5.13 -6.24 -8.61
C LYS A 59 -6.35 -5.39 -8.93
N LEU A 60 -6.18 -4.32 -9.71
CA LEU A 60 -7.26 -3.46 -10.19
C LEU A 60 -8.26 -4.26 -11.01
N SER A 61 -7.81 -5.01 -12.02
CA SER A 61 -8.70 -5.84 -12.86
C SER A 61 -9.43 -6.91 -12.06
N ARG A 62 -8.78 -7.48 -11.04
CA ARG A 62 -9.39 -8.49 -10.17
C ARG A 62 -10.51 -7.91 -9.31
N PHE A 63 -10.33 -6.71 -8.74
CA PHE A 63 -11.28 -6.13 -7.79
C PHE A 63 -12.31 -5.19 -8.42
N GLY A 64 -12.00 -4.66 -9.61
CA GLY A 64 -12.87 -3.84 -10.44
C GLY A 64 -13.54 -4.62 -11.56
N SER A 65 -13.91 -5.88 -11.35
CA SER A 65 -14.59 -6.72 -12.36
C SER A 65 -15.93 -6.16 -12.84
N ASP A 66 -16.50 -5.22 -12.07
CA ASP A 66 -17.71 -4.46 -12.35
C ASP A 66 -17.46 -3.20 -13.21
N LEU A 67 -16.20 -2.84 -13.45
CA LEU A 67 -15.81 -1.68 -14.26
C LEU A 67 -15.63 -2.07 -15.73
N SER A 68 -15.97 -1.14 -16.61
CA SER A 68 -15.67 -1.23 -18.03
C SER A 68 -14.17 -1.16 -18.30
N ALA A 69 -13.76 -1.59 -19.50
CA ALA A 69 -12.36 -1.48 -19.93
C ALA A 69 -11.85 -0.02 -19.91
N VAL A 70 -12.73 0.95 -20.20
CA VAL A 70 -12.40 2.38 -20.16
C VAL A 70 -12.16 2.84 -18.73
N GLU A 71 -13.04 2.48 -17.79
CA GLU A 71 -12.87 2.83 -16.38
C GLU A 71 -11.61 2.18 -15.75
N ILE A 72 -11.28 0.95 -16.15
CA ILE A 72 -10.02 0.29 -15.73
C ILE A 72 -8.81 1.05 -16.29
N SER A 73 -8.86 1.46 -17.56
CA SER A 73 -7.81 2.27 -18.18
C SER A 73 -7.63 3.60 -17.44
N ASP A 74 -8.72 4.26 -17.06
CA ASP A 74 -8.71 5.52 -16.32
C ASP A 74 -8.11 5.37 -14.91
N LEU A 75 -8.20 4.18 -14.30
CA LEU A 75 -7.62 3.88 -12.99
C LEU A 75 -6.21 3.29 -13.05
N THR A 76 -5.73 2.90 -14.23
CA THR A 76 -4.38 2.35 -14.41
C THR A 76 -3.31 3.41 -14.17
N VAL A 77 -2.23 3.00 -13.51
CA VAL A 77 -1.00 3.77 -13.30
C VAL A 77 0.10 3.14 -14.14
N SER A 78 0.78 3.94 -14.97
CA SER A 78 1.86 3.44 -15.83
C SER A 78 3.16 3.23 -15.04
N ALA A 79 4.05 2.37 -15.55
CA ALA A 79 5.37 2.15 -14.96
C ALA A 79 6.20 3.44 -14.83
N ASN A 80 6.06 4.38 -15.79
CA ASN A 80 6.77 5.66 -15.76
C ASN A 80 6.30 6.60 -14.63
N ALA A 81 5.10 6.37 -14.09
CA ALA A 81 4.61 7.12 -12.94
C ALA A 81 5.26 6.64 -11.63
N ILE A 82 5.73 5.39 -11.59
CA ILE A 82 6.27 4.75 -10.40
C ILE A 82 7.79 4.94 -10.38
N GLN A 83 8.29 5.50 -9.30
CA GLN A 83 9.73 5.57 -9.07
C GLN A 83 10.23 4.22 -8.56
N ASP A 84 11.28 3.71 -9.20
CA ASP A 84 11.93 2.46 -8.81
C ASP A 84 12.62 2.62 -7.43
N THR A 85 12.28 1.72 -6.50
CA THR A 85 12.81 1.66 -5.13
C THR A 85 13.54 0.35 -4.84
N THR A 86 13.89 -0.44 -5.87
CA THR A 86 14.63 -1.70 -5.74
C THR A 86 16.06 -1.48 -5.26
N SER A 87 16.61 -0.27 -5.40
CA SER A 87 17.91 0.10 -4.82
C SER A 87 17.93 0.08 -3.29
N TRP A 88 16.77 0.16 -2.63
CA TRP A 88 16.64 0.02 -1.18
C TRP A 88 16.71 -1.46 -0.76
N GLN A 89 17.85 -1.87 -0.20
CA GLN A 89 18.13 -3.25 0.18
C GLN A 89 17.77 -3.61 1.63
N GLU A 90 17.50 -2.60 2.48
CA GLU A 90 17.11 -2.85 3.88
C GLU A 90 15.70 -3.43 3.95
N VAL A 91 15.43 -4.19 5.01
CA VAL A 91 14.10 -4.76 5.26
C VAL A 91 13.10 -3.63 5.45
N ARG A 92 11.93 -3.74 4.79
CA ARG A 92 10.90 -2.69 4.77
C ARG A 92 9.98 -2.72 6.00
N THR A 93 10.58 -2.84 7.18
CA THR A 93 9.89 -2.81 8.48
C THR A 93 9.47 -1.40 8.87
N LEU A 94 8.62 -1.25 9.90
CA LEU A 94 8.14 0.05 10.36
C LEU A 94 9.27 0.97 10.85
N ASP A 95 10.26 0.42 11.56
CA ASP A 95 11.40 1.15 12.11
C ASP A 95 12.33 1.70 11.03
N LYS A 96 12.40 1.05 9.87
CA LYS A 96 13.20 1.46 8.71
C LYS A 96 12.48 2.45 7.78
N PHE A 97 11.18 2.68 7.97
CA PHE A 97 10.40 3.58 7.12
C PHE A 97 10.97 5.00 7.10
N PRO A 98 11.36 5.62 8.24
CA PRO A 98 11.96 6.94 8.21
C PRO A 98 13.26 7.00 7.39
N ASP A 99 14.07 5.94 7.45
CA ASP A 99 15.36 5.87 6.76
C ASP A 99 15.15 5.66 5.24
N PHE A 100 14.13 4.88 4.86
CA PHE A 100 13.67 4.80 3.49
C PHE A 100 13.20 6.16 2.96
N LEU A 101 12.43 6.91 3.75
CA LEU A 101 11.93 8.22 3.32
C LEU A 101 13.09 9.23 3.16
N GLU A 102 14.13 9.12 3.97
CA GLU A 102 15.36 9.90 3.83
C GLU A 102 16.12 9.51 2.55
N SER A 103 16.26 8.22 2.25
CA SER A 103 17.02 7.76 1.07
C SER A 103 16.38 8.15 -0.27
N VAL A 104 15.05 8.21 -0.32
CA VAL A 104 14.30 8.63 -1.53
C VAL A 104 14.04 10.13 -1.61
N SER A 105 14.46 10.92 -0.62
CA SER A 105 14.30 12.38 -0.63
C SER A 105 15.59 13.05 -1.10
N GLU A 106 15.52 13.83 -2.18
CA GLU A 106 16.63 14.67 -2.67
C GLU A 106 17.23 15.57 -1.57
N ASN A 107 16.42 15.98 -0.59
CA ASN A 107 16.85 16.74 0.57
C ASN A 107 16.23 16.14 1.84
N PRO A 108 16.96 15.26 2.56
CA PRO A 108 16.48 14.63 3.79
C PRO A 108 16.15 15.63 4.90
N GLU A 109 16.95 16.69 5.07
CA GLU A 109 16.67 17.76 6.05
C GLU A 109 15.37 18.52 5.74
N GLY A 110 14.93 18.48 4.48
CA GLY A 110 13.63 18.99 4.05
C GLY A 110 12.44 18.27 4.69
N LEU A 111 12.60 17.03 5.15
CA LEU A 111 11.52 16.25 5.80
C LEU A 111 11.11 16.85 7.15
N LYS A 112 12.00 17.59 7.80
CA LYS A 112 11.73 18.33 9.05
C LYS A 112 11.07 19.70 8.81
N LYS A 113 10.87 20.11 7.55
CA LYS A 113 10.35 21.43 7.18
C LYS A 113 8.97 21.30 6.54
N SER A 114 7.95 21.88 7.17
CA SER A 114 6.63 22.04 6.57
C SER A 114 6.57 23.28 5.65
N PRO A 115 5.70 23.29 4.64
CA PRO A 115 5.35 24.53 3.94
C PRO A 115 4.73 25.59 4.87
N LYS A 116 4.84 26.87 4.50
CA LYS A 116 4.21 27.96 5.27
C LYS A 116 2.68 27.85 5.25
N LYS A 117 2.13 27.43 4.12
CA LYS A 117 0.70 27.13 3.96
C LYS A 117 0.33 25.94 4.84
N LYS A 118 -0.66 26.14 5.71
CA LYS A 118 -1.20 25.09 6.58
C LYS A 118 -1.92 24.02 5.75
N GLY A 119 -1.98 22.80 6.29
CA GLY A 119 -2.62 21.68 5.60
C GLY A 119 -2.00 21.32 4.24
N SER A 120 -0.75 21.71 3.96
CA SER A 120 -0.08 21.44 2.68
C SER A 120 1.18 20.61 2.87
N PRO A 121 1.08 19.28 3.06
CA PRO A 121 2.25 18.42 3.25
C PRO A 121 3.10 18.30 1.99
N HIS A 122 4.40 18.06 2.19
CA HIS A 122 5.31 17.67 1.12
C HIS A 122 5.32 16.16 0.87
N THR A 123 4.85 15.34 1.82
CA THR A 123 4.77 13.88 1.70
C THR A 123 3.40 13.39 2.16
N LEU A 124 2.73 12.59 1.32
CA LEU A 124 1.60 11.76 1.71
C LEU A 124 2.06 10.31 1.83
N ILE A 125 1.68 9.64 2.93
CA ILE A 125 1.88 8.21 3.12
C ILE A 125 0.52 7.53 3.23
N VAL A 126 0.30 6.51 2.40
CA VAL A 126 -0.96 5.78 2.29
C VAL A 126 -0.81 4.42 2.95
N ALA A 127 -1.65 4.16 3.95
CA ALA A 127 -1.71 2.88 4.63
C ALA A 127 -3.05 2.18 4.36
N GLY A 128 -3.03 0.84 4.37
CA GLY A 128 -4.24 0.04 4.16
C GLY A 128 -5.26 0.09 5.30
N ALA A 129 -4.86 0.53 6.49
CA ALA A 129 -5.74 0.60 7.65
C ALA A 129 -5.35 1.73 8.60
N GLY A 130 -6.33 2.23 9.37
CA GLY A 130 -6.11 3.30 10.35
C GLY A 130 -5.16 2.92 11.49
N LEU A 131 -5.12 1.64 11.91
CA LEU A 131 -4.16 1.19 12.92
C LEU A 131 -2.73 1.32 12.40
N ARG A 132 -2.47 0.79 11.20
CA ARG A 132 -1.17 0.90 10.53
C ARG A 132 -0.78 2.35 10.26
N ALA A 133 -1.71 3.20 9.83
CA ALA A 133 -1.48 4.64 9.68
C ALA A 133 -1.01 5.27 11.00
N ALA A 134 -1.61 4.91 12.15
CA ALA A 134 -1.18 5.41 13.45
C ALA A 134 0.25 4.97 13.81
N ASP A 135 0.62 3.73 13.47
CA ASP A 135 1.97 3.20 13.70
C ASP A 135 3.00 3.93 12.84
N ILE A 136 2.70 4.15 11.55
CA ILE A 136 3.55 4.96 10.66
C ILE A 136 3.71 6.38 11.21
N VAL A 137 2.62 7.03 11.66
CA VAL A 137 2.72 8.36 12.28
C VAL A 137 3.68 8.37 13.48
N ARG A 138 3.69 7.32 14.31
CA ARG A 138 4.64 7.20 15.42
C ARG A 138 6.08 7.07 14.93
N SER A 139 6.33 6.25 13.91
CA SER A 139 7.67 6.10 13.31
C SER A 139 8.20 7.41 12.70
N MET A 140 7.32 8.22 12.12
CA MET A 140 7.67 9.49 11.48
C MET A 140 7.93 10.65 12.46
N ARG A 141 7.77 10.44 13.79
CA ARG A 141 7.93 11.52 14.79
C ARG A 141 9.33 12.12 14.81
N LYS A 142 10.36 11.42 14.30
CA LYS A 142 11.72 11.98 14.17
C LYS A 142 11.78 13.22 13.29
N PHE A 143 10.79 13.40 12.40
CA PHE A 143 10.67 14.58 11.54
C PHE A 143 9.82 15.70 12.15
N GLN A 144 9.12 15.43 13.25
CA GLN A 144 8.21 16.38 13.88
C GLN A 144 8.97 17.43 14.69
N ASN A 145 8.52 18.68 14.62
CA ASN A 145 8.98 19.76 15.50
C ASN A 145 7.86 20.79 15.70
N LYS A 146 8.14 21.89 16.43
CA LYS A 146 7.15 22.93 16.76
C LYS A 146 6.47 23.52 15.52
N ASP A 147 7.18 23.58 14.40
CA ASP A 147 6.72 24.20 13.17
C ASP A 147 6.38 23.17 12.07
N ASN A 148 6.54 21.88 12.33
CA ASN A 148 6.29 20.79 11.38
C ASN A 148 5.54 19.66 12.07
N THR A 149 4.24 19.53 11.78
CA THR A 149 3.41 18.44 12.31
C THR A 149 3.36 17.24 11.38
N ILE A 150 3.24 16.06 11.99
CA ILE A 150 2.90 14.82 11.29
C ILE A 150 1.41 14.54 11.54
N SER A 151 0.61 14.54 10.48
CA SER A 151 -0.84 14.41 10.60
C SER A 151 -1.32 12.98 10.40
N LYS A 152 -2.41 12.63 11.10
CA LYS A 152 -3.07 11.32 11.06
C LYS A 152 -4.46 11.46 10.44
N LEU A 153 -4.64 10.93 9.24
CA LEU A 153 -5.79 11.20 8.37
C LEU A 153 -6.55 9.90 8.04
N PHE A 154 -7.23 9.31 9.03
CA PHE A 154 -8.07 8.12 8.86
C PHE A 154 -9.33 8.16 9.73
N ALA A 155 -10.35 7.38 9.34
CA ALA A 155 -11.64 7.27 10.02
C ALA A 155 -11.57 6.25 11.18
N LYS A 156 -11.29 6.70 12.41
CA LYS A 156 -11.48 5.87 13.62
C LYS A 156 -11.76 6.69 14.87
N HIS A 157 -10.83 7.58 15.22
CA HIS A 157 -10.91 8.40 16.44
C HIS A 157 -10.99 9.90 16.16
N MET A 158 -11.05 10.30 14.89
CA MET A 158 -11.25 11.69 14.49
C MET A 158 -12.26 11.77 13.34
N LYS A 159 -13.23 12.68 13.50
CA LYS A 159 -14.18 13.03 12.42
C LYS A 159 -13.45 13.79 11.32
N VAL A 160 -14.06 13.88 10.14
CA VAL A 160 -13.49 14.63 9.02
C VAL A 160 -13.33 16.11 9.39
N ASP A 161 -14.32 16.73 10.04
CA ASP A 161 -14.29 18.15 10.45
C ASP A 161 -13.19 18.46 11.48
N GLU A 162 -12.90 17.51 12.36
CA GLU A 162 -11.80 17.63 13.32
C GLU A 162 -10.44 17.59 12.61
N GLN A 163 -10.31 16.79 11.56
CA GLN A 163 -9.11 16.74 10.72
C GLN A 163 -8.98 17.98 9.84
N VAL A 164 -10.10 18.50 9.31
CA VAL A 164 -10.13 19.79 8.62
C VAL A 164 -9.63 20.90 9.54
N SER A 165 -10.19 21.00 10.75
CA SER A 165 -9.77 21.98 11.76
C SER A 165 -8.29 21.82 12.12
N PHE A 166 -7.81 20.58 12.26
CA PHE A 166 -6.40 20.30 12.51
C PHE A 166 -5.51 20.80 11.37
N LEU A 167 -5.83 20.48 10.12
CA LEU A 167 -5.05 20.87 8.94
C LEU A 167 -5.05 22.40 8.74
N GLN A 168 -6.17 23.07 9.01
CA GLN A 168 -6.26 24.54 8.99
C GLN A 168 -5.53 25.20 10.15
N GLY A 169 -5.34 24.50 11.27
CA GLY A 169 -4.62 24.97 12.44
C GLY A 169 -3.10 24.86 12.32
N HIS A 170 -2.61 23.83 11.61
CA HIS A 170 -1.22 23.40 11.70
C HIS A 170 -0.49 23.38 10.36
N ARG A 171 0.81 23.71 10.40
CA ARG A 171 1.71 23.44 9.29
C ARG A 171 2.15 21.99 9.33
N THR A 172 1.83 21.24 8.27
CA THR A 172 2.05 19.80 8.20
C THR A 172 3.08 19.50 7.12
N GLY A 173 4.13 18.74 7.44
CA GLY A 173 5.12 18.29 6.46
C GLY A 173 4.79 16.92 5.90
N ILE A 174 4.44 15.97 6.77
CA ILE A 174 4.05 14.61 6.40
C ILE A 174 2.62 14.36 6.86
N ALA A 175 1.79 13.82 5.98
CA ALA A 175 0.47 13.34 6.33
C ALA A 175 0.33 11.86 6.01
N VAL A 176 -0.22 11.11 6.97
CA VAL A 176 -0.38 9.66 6.86
C VAL A 176 -1.85 9.32 6.98
N GLY A 177 -2.40 8.56 6.05
CA GLY A 177 -3.85 8.29 6.04
C GLY A 177 -4.25 7.05 5.26
N THR A 178 -5.55 6.79 5.26
CA THR A 178 -6.16 5.80 4.36
C THR A 178 -6.63 6.49 3.07
N PRO A 179 -6.68 5.80 1.92
CA PRO A 179 -7.02 6.43 0.64
C PRO A 179 -8.34 7.22 0.70
N ALA A 180 -9.39 6.63 1.27
CA ALA A 180 -10.70 7.26 1.38
C ALA A 180 -10.65 8.60 2.14
N ARG A 181 -10.02 8.63 3.31
CA ARG A 181 -9.96 9.85 4.11
C ARG A 181 -9.05 10.91 3.49
N LEU A 182 -7.97 10.50 2.83
CA LEU A 182 -7.11 11.42 2.08
C LEU A 182 -7.89 12.07 0.93
N MET A 183 -8.70 11.31 0.20
CA MET A 183 -9.60 11.84 -0.84
C MET A 183 -10.58 12.85 -0.25
N ASP A 184 -11.32 12.50 0.80
CA ASP A 184 -12.29 13.40 1.45
C ASP A 184 -11.69 14.77 1.82
N LEU A 185 -10.46 14.76 2.36
CA LEU A 185 -9.76 15.96 2.80
C LEU A 185 -9.15 16.77 1.66
N ILE A 186 -8.81 16.13 0.54
CA ILE A 186 -8.39 16.85 -0.67
C ILE A 186 -9.60 17.50 -1.32
N ASP A 187 -10.69 16.76 -1.46
CA ASP A 187 -11.91 17.19 -2.15
C ASP A 187 -12.59 18.36 -1.43
N ASN A 188 -12.53 18.39 -0.09
CA ASN A 188 -13.03 19.53 0.69
C ASN A 188 -12.02 20.70 0.81
N GLY A 189 -10.83 20.59 0.22
CA GLY A 189 -9.81 21.63 0.18
C GLY A 189 -8.98 21.80 1.46
N ALA A 190 -9.20 20.99 2.50
CA ALA A 190 -8.41 21.08 3.73
C ALA A 190 -6.97 20.54 3.58
N LEU A 191 -6.78 19.57 2.68
CA LEU A 191 -5.49 18.96 2.35
C LEU A 191 -4.99 19.45 0.99
N SER A 192 -4.11 20.45 1.02
CA SER A 192 -3.58 21.10 -0.18
C SER A 192 -2.43 20.31 -0.81
N LEU A 193 -2.59 19.92 -2.08
CA LEU A 193 -1.59 19.21 -2.88
C LEU A 193 -0.48 20.10 -3.47
N GLU A 194 -0.57 21.41 -3.26
CA GLU A 194 0.29 22.41 -3.89
C GLU A 194 1.79 22.16 -3.69
N ASN A 195 2.18 21.77 -2.49
CA ASN A 195 3.57 21.52 -2.08
C ASN A 195 3.94 20.03 -2.05
N LEU A 196 3.02 19.15 -2.46
CA LEU A 196 3.23 17.71 -2.41
C LEU A 196 4.39 17.33 -3.33
N LYS A 197 5.38 16.59 -2.84
CA LYS A 197 6.53 16.11 -3.61
C LYS A 197 6.55 14.58 -3.74
N ARG A 198 6.04 13.89 -2.72
CA ARG A 198 6.09 12.43 -2.62
C ARG A 198 4.75 11.86 -2.21
N LEU A 199 4.38 10.76 -2.85
CA LEU A 199 3.27 9.91 -2.50
C LEU A 199 3.82 8.50 -2.26
N VAL A 200 3.75 8.03 -1.02
CA VAL A 200 4.32 6.74 -0.61
C VAL A 200 3.20 5.77 -0.23
N VAL A 201 3.17 4.58 -0.83
CA VAL A 201 2.22 3.52 -0.50
C VAL A 201 2.92 2.49 0.39
N ASP A 202 2.39 2.24 1.59
CA ASP A 202 2.84 1.16 2.50
C ASP A 202 2.32 -0.18 1.99
N ALA A 203 3.01 -0.71 0.97
CA ALA A 203 2.63 -1.86 0.18
C ALA A 203 3.20 -3.16 0.73
N SER A 204 4.40 -3.11 1.31
CA SER A 204 5.03 -4.30 1.92
C SER A 204 4.30 -4.79 3.15
N HIS A 205 3.64 -3.92 3.91
CA HIS A 205 2.94 -4.33 5.13
C HIS A 205 1.76 -5.27 4.83
N ILE A 206 1.68 -6.39 5.57
CA ILE A 206 0.54 -7.30 5.60
C ILE A 206 -0.08 -7.35 7.01
N ASP A 207 -1.40 -7.47 7.07
CA ASP A 207 -2.11 -7.68 8.33
C ASP A 207 -2.03 -9.14 8.83
N GLN A 208 -2.62 -9.39 10.00
CA GLN A 208 -2.71 -10.74 10.60
C GLN A 208 -3.39 -11.79 9.71
N LYS A 209 -4.14 -11.37 8.69
CA LYS A 209 -4.80 -12.24 7.71
C LYS A 209 -4.01 -12.33 6.39
N LYS A 210 -2.74 -11.90 6.40
CA LYS A 210 -1.83 -11.88 5.24
C LYS A 210 -2.33 -10.99 4.10
N ARG A 211 -2.93 -9.84 4.41
CA ARG A 211 -3.47 -8.89 3.43
C ARG A 211 -2.77 -7.54 3.53
N GLY A 212 -2.24 -7.05 2.41
CA GLY A 212 -1.74 -5.68 2.28
C GLY A 212 -2.78 -4.71 1.72
N VAL A 213 -2.36 -3.48 1.48
CA VAL A 213 -3.25 -2.39 0.98
C VAL A 213 -3.90 -2.72 -0.37
N MET A 214 -3.28 -3.58 -1.18
CA MET A 214 -3.78 -3.99 -2.51
C MET A 214 -4.59 -5.29 -2.51
N ASP A 215 -4.80 -5.96 -1.36
CA ASP A 215 -5.32 -7.33 -1.32
C ASP A 215 -6.81 -7.46 -1.02
N MET A 216 -7.51 -6.33 -0.81
CA MET A 216 -8.95 -6.31 -0.57
C MET A 216 -9.62 -5.30 -1.50
N LYS A 217 -10.83 -5.61 -1.99
CA LYS A 217 -11.62 -4.68 -2.82
C LYS A 217 -11.78 -3.32 -2.13
N ASP A 218 -12.12 -3.33 -0.84
CA ASP A 218 -12.39 -2.12 -0.05
C ASP A 218 -11.16 -1.25 0.23
N THR A 219 -9.93 -1.76 0.01
CA THR A 219 -8.70 -0.97 0.15
C THR A 219 -8.05 -0.68 -1.19
N MET A 220 -8.04 -1.66 -2.09
CA MET A 220 -7.46 -1.56 -3.42
C MET A 220 -8.24 -0.62 -4.33
N MET A 221 -9.58 -0.66 -4.33
CA MET A 221 -10.37 0.24 -5.19
C MET A 221 -10.24 1.71 -4.76
N PRO A 222 -10.31 2.07 -3.47
CA PRO A 222 -9.99 3.42 -3.03
C PRO A 222 -8.53 3.81 -3.30
N LEU A 223 -7.56 2.89 -3.15
CA LEU A 223 -6.17 3.16 -3.51
C LEU A 223 -6.05 3.48 -5.01
N ALA A 224 -6.61 2.66 -5.90
CA ALA A 224 -6.54 2.87 -7.34
C ALA A 224 -7.15 4.22 -7.74
N LYS A 225 -8.34 4.55 -7.22
CA LYS A 225 -8.97 5.87 -7.42
C LYS A 225 -8.10 7.01 -6.92
N PHE A 226 -7.45 6.83 -5.76
CA PHE A 226 -6.57 7.82 -5.18
C PHE A 226 -5.29 8.04 -6.00
N LEU A 227 -4.64 6.97 -6.46
CA LEU A 227 -3.44 7.06 -7.30
C LEU A 227 -3.77 7.60 -8.70
N ALA A 228 -4.96 7.34 -9.21
CA ALA A 228 -5.39 7.79 -10.54
C ALA A 228 -5.99 9.21 -10.57
N ARG A 229 -5.96 9.94 -9.45
CA ARG A 229 -6.43 11.32 -9.40
C ARG A 229 -5.75 12.18 -10.46
N LYS A 230 -6.54 13.04 -11.10
CA LYS A 230 -6.06 13.92 -12.16
C LYS A 230 -4.87 14.77 -11.69
N GLU A 231 -4.95 15.33 -10.48
CA GLU A 231 -3.92 16.18 -9.89
C GLU A 231 -2.59 15.43 -9.66
N PHE A 232 -2.62 14.10 -9.58
CA PHE A 232 -1.42 13.27 -9.49
C PHE A 232 -0.95 12.83 -10.86
N LYS A 233 -1.87 12.36 -11.73
CA LYS A 233 -1.56 11.95 -13.11
C LYS A 233 -0.92 13.06 -13.92
N ASP A 234 -1.40 14.30 -13.79
CA ASP A 234 -0.81 15.47 -14.44
C ASP A 234 0.65 15.75 -13.99
N ARG A 235 1.10 15.13 -12.89
CA ARG A 235 2.42 15.36 -12.28
C ARG A 235 3.34 14.14 -12.34
N TYR A 236 2.81 12.98 -12.69
CA TYR A 236 3.61 11.78 -12.88
C TYR A 236 4.46 11.94 -14.15
N GLY A 237 5.78 11.94 -13.98
CA GLY A 237 6.73 12.19 -15.07
C GLY A 237 6.79 13.64 -15.55
N ASP A 238 6.15 14.60 -14.87
CA ASP A 238 6.26 16.02 -15.21
C ASP A 238 7.63 16.58 -14.79
N GLU A 239 8.31 17.27 -15.70
CA GLU A 239 9.67 17.78 -15.48
C GLU A 239 9.72 18.99 -14.53
N LYS A 240 8.65 19.80 -14.49
CA LYS A 240 8.63 21.08 -13.78
C LYS A 240 8.13 20.96 -12.35
N LYS A 241 7.16 20.08 -12.13
CA LYS A 241 6.49 19.84 -10.85
C LYS A 241 6.24 18.33 -10.64
N PRO A 242 7.30 17.50 -10.65
CA PRO A 242 7.17 16.06 -10.51
C PRO A 242 6.48 15.67 -9.20
N LEU A 243 5.77 14.55 -9.23
CA LEU A 243 5.29 13.84 -8.05
C LEU A 243 5.89 12.44 -8.03
N ALA A 244 6.75 12.15 -7.05
CA ALA A 244 7.33 10.83 -6.87
C ALA A 244 6.29 9.89 -6.25
N LEU A 245 5.81 8.90 -7.02
CA LEU A 245 5.02 7.78 -6.50
C LEU A 245 5.95 6.63 -6.15
N LEU A 246 5.96 6.26 -4.87
CA LEU A 246 6.89 5.31 -4.27
C LEU A 246 6.10 4.21 -3.58
N PHE A 247 6.60 2.98 -3.63
CA PHE A 247 6.06 1.85 -2.88
C PHE A 247 7.09 1.42 -1.83
N TYR A 248 6.67 1.46 -0.57
CA TYR A 248 7.40 0.96 0.58
C TYR A 248 6.84 -0.41 0.95
#